data_AF-A0A7N0V0P4-F1
#
_entry.id   AF-A0A7N0V0P4-F1
#
_cell.length_a   1.000
_cell.length_b   1.000
_cell.length_c   1.000
_cell.angle_alpha   90.00
_cell.angle_beta   90.00
_cell.angle_gamma   90.00
#
_symmetry.space_group_name_H-M   'P 1'
#
loop_
_entity.id
_entity.type
_entity.pdbx_description
1 polymer ?
#
loop_
_entity_poly.entity_id
_entity_poly.type
_entity_poly.pdbx_seq_one_letter_code
_entity_poly.pdbx_strand_id
1 'polypeptide(L)'
;MDCCFRIRLSVSNAPGSLEDQRLASAGHWRLPNTSQLEPHRKSVGYLFAIQHGAKKIFDADDRGEVIDDDLGKHFDVELVGEDARQEVILQYSHHNPNRTVVNPYIHFGQRSVWPRGLPLENVGEIGYEEFYTEVFGGRQFIQQGLSDGLPDVDSVFYFTRKSGLEAFDIRFDQRAPKVALPQGLMVPVNSFNTIFHSSAFWALMLPVSVSSMASDILRGYWAQRLLWEIDGYIVVYPPTVYRRDRIQGYPFSEEKDLHVNVGRLINFLVSWSSTKQSLFDTILDLSYAMAEERFWSDKDVQFTAAWLQDLLAVGYQQPRKMSTALGRTRPLIGHGDRKEFVPQKLPSVHLGVEETGTVNYEIGNLIRWRKNFGNMVLVMFCSGPVERTALEWRLLYGRIFKTVIILAKERNEDLVVEQGQLDQAYKDLPKILKRYEDADGFLFLQDNTILNYWNLLQADRNKLWVTDKVSKSWTVLKSSTSDWSQKQAEIVRQVVNTMPAHLQVSYKEGMTDENSLAVCSAEVFYIPRRFSSDFQDLVSLVGNLDIHHKVAVPMFFLAMDSPQNYDPVLNKMVFKKKQPQGNSTRIYTAQAPAVRPWSVSSEAEFIKLIRVMAEGDPLLLELV
;
A
#
# COMPACT_ATOMS: atom_id res chain seq x y z
N MET A 1 -38.14 -26.08 7.63
CA MET A 1 -37.10 -27.09 7.92
C MET A 1 -36.26 -27.17 6.67
N ASP A 2 -35.31 -26.24 6.54
CA ASP A 2 -34.45 -26.10 5.37
C ASP A 2 -33.15 -26.85 5.64
N CYS A 3 -32.99 -28.02 5.02
CA CYS A 3 -31.82 -28.87 5.23
C CYS A 3 -30.60 -28.29 4.52
N CYS A 4 -29.68 -27.68 5.28
CA CYS A 4 -28.30 -27.44 4.86
C CYS A 4 -27.52 -28.74 5.06
N PHE A 5 -26.97 -29.31 3.99
CA PHE A 5 -26.21 -30.56 4.05
C PHE A 5 -24.71 -30.26 4.17
N ARG A 6 -24.11 -30.65 5.31
CA ARG A 6 -22.66 -30.54 5.56
C ARG A 6 -22.00 -31.88 5.24
N ILE A 7 -21.17 -31.94 4.21
CA ILE A 7 -20.36 -33.13 3.88
C ILE A 7 -18.98 -32.93 4.51
N ARG A 8 -18.67 -33.67 5.59
CA ARG A 8 -17.31 -33.76 6.16
C ARG A 8 -16.72 -35.14 5.83
N LEU A 9 -15.44 -35.17 5.44
CA LEU A 9 -14.66 -36.40 5.24
C LEU A 9 -13.55 -36.46 6.30
N SER A 10 -13.80 -37.04 7.49
CA SER A 10 -12.79 -37.07 8.57
C SER A 10 -11.96 -38.35 8.59
N VAL A 11 -10.66 -38.23 8.89
CA VAL A 11 -9.81 -39.38 9.26
C VAL A 11 -9.98 -39.73 10.74
N SER A 12 -10.68 -40.83 11.06
CA SER A 12 -10.63 -41.44 12.41
C SER A 12 -10.54 -42.97 12.33
N ASN A 13 -9.65 -43.56 13.14
CA ASN A 13 -9.39 -45.00 13.23
C ASN A 13 -10.18 -45.66 14.37
N ALA A 14 -11.50 -45.48 14.41
CA ALA A 14 -12.35 -46.20 15.37
C ALA A 14 -13.68 -46.63 14.71
N PRO A 15 -14.16 -47.88 14.93
CA PRO A 15 -15.41 -48.35 14.35
C PRO A 15 -16.61 -47.63 14.96
N GLY A 16 -17.62 -47.39 14.12
CA GLY A 16 -18.70 -46.41 14.27
C GLY A 16 -19.34 -46.34 15.65
N SER A 17 -19.47 -45.10 16.15
CA SER A 17 -20.12 -44.78 17.42
C SER A 17 -21.54 -44.26 17.18
N LEU A 18 -22.39 -44.34 18.22
CA LEU A 18 -23.77 -43.84 18.23
C LEU A 18 -23.94 -42.35 17.84
N GLU A 19 -22.85 -41.58 17.78
CA GLU A 19 -22.84 -40.18 17.34
C GLU A 19 -23.15 -40.03 15.84
N ASP A 20 -22.72 -40.96 14.99
CA ASP A 20 -22.94 -40.90 13.54
C ASP A 20 -24.43 -41.04 13.17
N GLN A 21 -25.20 -41.78 13.98
CA GLN A 21 -26.64 -41.93 13.79
C GLN A 21 -27.44 -40.70 14.26
N ARG A 22 -26.93 -39.93 15.23
CA ARG A 22 -27.59 -38.69 15.69
C ARG A 22 -27.41 -37.53 14.68
N LEU A 23 -26.25 -37.44 14.03
CA LEU A 23 -25.96 -36.39 13.04
C LEU A 23 -26.84 -36.48 11.77
N ALA A 24 -27.14 -37.71 11.33
CA ALA A 24 -28.07 -37.99 10.23
C ALA A 24 -29.47 -37.39 10.45
N SER A 25 -29.95 -37.37 11.70
CA SER A 25 -31.26 -36.79 12.05
C SER A 25 -31.31 -35.25 12.01
N ALA A 26 -30.14 -34.59 11.94
CA ALA A 26 -29.99 -33.13 11.92
C ALA A 26 -29.51 -32.59 10.56
N GLY A 27 -29.64 -33.36 9.47
CA GLY A 27 -29.24 -32.95 8.11
C GLY A 27 -27.72 -32.97 7.85
N HIS A 28 -26.92 -33.50 8.77
CA HIS A 28 -25.46 -33.56 8.67
C HIS A 28 -25.01 -34.98 8.33
N TRP A 29 -24.41 -35.18 7.15
CA TRP A 29 -24.01 -36.52 6.67
C TRP A 29 -22.50 -36.59 6.47
N ARG A 30 -21.84 -37.57 7.11
CA ARG A 30 -20.41 -37.85 6.95
C ARG A 30 -20.22 -39.12 6.14
N LEU A 31 -19.31 -39.09 5.16
CA LEU A 31 -18.91 -40.28 4.41
C LEU A 31 -17.78 -41.01 5.16
N PRO A 32 -17.80 -42.35 5.28
CA PRO A 32 -16.75 -43.12 5.94
C PRO A 32 -15.38 -43.05 5.25
N ASN A 33 -14.34 -43.22 6.06
CA ASN A 33 -12.95 -42.90 5.79
C ASN A 33 -12.15 -44.01 5.05
N THR A 34 -11.42 -43.67 3.98
CA THR A 34 -10.15 -44.33 3.58
C THR A 34 -9.27 -43.33 2.80
N SER A 35 -7.95 -43.49 2.92
CA SER A 35 -6.86 -42.64 2.39
C SER A 35 -6.99 -42.17 0.94
N GLN A 36 -6.61 -40.90 0.72
CA GLN A 36 -6.44 -40.13 -0.53
C GLN A 36 -7.72 -39.54 -1.17
N LEU A 37 -7.66 -38.23 -1.44
CA LEU A 37 -8.71 -37.38 -2.02
C LEU A 37 -9.01 -37.79 -3.47
N GLU A 38 -9.85 -38.79 -3.66
CA GLU A 38 -10.35 -39.13 -4.99
C GLU A 38 -11.55 -38.22 -5.35
N PRO A 39 -11.45 -37.33 -6.36
CA PRO A 39 -12.52 -36.41 -6.77
C PRO A 39 -13.88 -37.11 -6.97
N HIS A 40 -13.84 -38.36 -7.43
CA HIS A 40 -14.99 -39.24 -7.65
C HIS A 40 -15.89 -39.39 -6.41
N ARG A 41 -15.32 -39.48 -5.21
CA ARG A 41 -16.10 -39.68 -3.97
C ARG A 41 -16.91 -38.46 -3.59
N LYS A 42 -16.33 -37.26 -3.79
CA LYS A 42 -17.03 -35.99 -3.56
C LYS A 42 -18.22 -35.86 -4.52
N SER A 43 -18.03 -36.18 -5.81
CA SER A 43 -19.11 -36.15 -6.80
C SER A 43 -20.29 -37.05 -6.42
N VAL A 44 -20.03 -38.28 -5.94
CA VAL A 44 -21.09 -39.18 -5.44
C VAL A 44 -21.83 -38.57 -4.24
N GLY A 45 -21.08 -38.00 -3.29
CA GLY A 45 -21.67 -37.33 -2.12
C GLY A 45 -22.56 -36.14 -2.51
N TYR A 46 -22.14 -35.34 -3.49
CA TYR A 46 -22.95 -34.24 -4.04
C TYR A 46 -24.24 -34.76 -4.66
N LEU A 47 -24.15 -35.75 -5.54
CA LEU A 47 -25.34 -36.31 -6.20
C LEU A 47 -26.33 -36.87 -5.18
N PHE A 48 -25.83 -37.58 -4.16
CA PHE A 48 -26.64 -38.08 -3.07
C PHE A 48 -27.37 -36.94 -2.33
N ALA A 49 -26.67 -35.87 -1.98
CA ALA A 49 -27.28 -34.72 -1.31
C ALA A 49 -28.35 -34.05 -2.18
N ILE A 50 -28.07 -33.87 -3.48
CA ILE A 50 -29.00 -33.28 -4.46
C ILE A 50 -30.27 -34.14 -4.56
N GLN A 51 -30.10 -35.46 -4.69
CA GLN A 51 -31.21 -36.42 -4.73
C GLN A 51 -32.10 -36.35 -3.48
N HIS A 52 -31.52 -36.06 -2.32
CA HIS A 52 -32.23 -35.89 -1.05
C HIS A 52 -32.73 -34.45 -0.82
N GLY A 53 -32.79 -33.63 -1.87
CA GLY A 53 -33.43 -32.33 -1.84
C GLY A 53 -32.57 -31.19 -1.31
N ALA A 54 -31.24 -31.37 -1.23
CA ALA A 54 -30.32 -30.29 -0.89
C ALA A 54 -30.58 -29.04 -1.75
N LYS A 55 -30.58 -27.87 -1.11
CA LYS A 55 -30.68 -26.57 -1.80
C LYS A 55 -29.36 -25.81 -1.81
N LYS A 56 -28.47 -26.16 -0.89
CA LYS A 56 -27.15 -25.59 -0.69
C LYS A 56 -26.20 -26.73 -0.31
N ILE A 57 -24.99 -26.69 -0.85
CA ILE A 57 -23.92 -27.64 -0.52
C ILE A 57 -22.71 -26.82 -0.08
N PHE A 58 -22.24 -27.08 1.13
CA PHE A 58 -20.98 -26.52 1.64
C PHE A 58 -19.86 -27.53 1.40
N ASP A 59 -18.98 -27.22 0.44
CA ASP A 59 -17.79 -28.00 0.10
C ASP A 59 -16.65 -27.58 1.03
N ALA A 60 -16.40 -28.43 2.03
CA ALA A 60 -15.50 -28.14 3.15
C ALA A 60 -14.32 -29.11 3.21
N ASP A 61 -13.16 -28.59 3.61
CA ASP A 61 -12.02 -29.41 4.06
C ASP A 61 -12.27 -29.98 5.47
N ASP A 62 -11.69 -31.13 5.78
CA ASP A 62 -11.84 -31.77 7.09
C ASP A 62 -10.94 -31.18 8.18
N ARG A 63 -9.98 -30.34 7.78
CA ARG A 63 -9.05 -29.62 8.68
C ARG A 63 -9.53 -28.23 9.09
N GLY A 64 -10.60 -27.71 8.48
CA GLY A 64 -11.15 -26.39 8.77
C GLY A 64 -12.34 -26.44 9.72
N GLU A 65 -12.39 -25.51 10.66
CA GLU A 65 -13.53 -25.31 11.56
C GLU A 65 -14.25 -24.01 11.18
N VAL A 66 -15.58 -24.03 11.09
CA VAL A 66 -16.37 -22.81 10.82
C VAL A 66 -16.26 -21.91 12.04
N ILE A 67 -15.91 -20.65 11.83
CA ILE A 67 -15.80 -19.66 12.90
C ILE A 67 -17.17 -19.52 13.58
N ASP A 68 -17.20 -19.57 14.90
CA ASP A 68 -18.43 -19.57 15.71
C ASP A 68 -19.43 -20.71 15.42
N ASP A 69 -19.02 -21.73 14.65
CA ASP A 69 -19.82 -22.87 14.16
C ASP A 69 -21.19 -22.49 13.54
N ASP A 70 -21.27 -21.33 12.91
CA ASP A 70 -22.50 -20.79 12.32
C ASP A 70 -22.30 -20.34 10.87
N LEU A 71 -22.62 -21.21 9.92
CA LEU A 71 -22.52 -20.91 8.48
C LEU A 71 -23.44 -19.77 8.04
N GLY A 72 -24.59 -19.57 8.71
CA GLY A 72 -25.57 -18.56 8.32
C GLY A 72 -25.15 -17.14 8.65
N LYS A 73 -24.23 -16.97 9.61
CA LYS A 73 -23.62 -15.66 9.91
C LYS A 73 -22.55 -15.25 8.91
N HIS A 74 -21.91 -16.23 8.27
CA HIS A 74 -20.72 -16.00 7.46
C HIS A 74 -20.98 -16.03 5.95
N PHE A 75 -22.07 -16.67 5.53
CA PHE A 75 -22.46 -16.80 4.13
C PHE A 75 -23.91 -16.41 3.91
N ASP A 76 -24.22 -15.97 2.68
CA ASP A 76 -25.60 -15.68 2.31
C ASP A 76 -26.31 -16.99 1.99
N VAL A 77 -26.94 -17.55 3.01
CA VAL A 77 -27.69 -18.80 2.88
C VAL A 77 -29.02 -18.59 2.16
N GLU A 78 -29.60 -17.39 2.17
CA GLU A 78 -30.86 -17.09 1.48
C GLU A 78 -30.64 -16.06 0.37
N LEU A 79 -30.74 -16.52 -0.89
CA LEU A 79 -30.63 -15.67 -2.08
C LEU A 79 -31.98 -15.30 -2.68
N VAL A 80 -33.08 -15.76 -2.07
CA VAL A 80 -34.44 -15.57 -2.54
C VAL A 80 -35.17 -14.66 -1.55
N GLY A 81 -35.70 -13.54 -2.03
CA GLY A 81 -36.38 -12.53 -1.21
C GLY A 81 -36.08 -11.11 -1.71
N GLU A 82 -36.87 -10.12 -1.27
CA GLU A 82 -36.57 -8.71 -1.59
C GLU A 82 -35.28 -8.26 -0.89
N ASP A 83 -35.11 -8.60 0.38
CA ASP A 83 -33.94 -8.23 1.19
C ASP A 83 -32.63 -8.73 0.56
N ALA A 84 -32.57 -10.02 0.19
CA ALA A 84 -31.40 -10.61 -0.46
C ALA A 84 -31.08 -9.98 -1.83
N ARG A 85 -32.08 -9.42 -2.52
CA ARG A 85 -31.94 -8.77 -3.83
C ARG A 85 -31.67 -7.26 -3.73
N GLN A 86 -31.85 -6.65 -2.57
CA GLN A 86 -31.57 -5.24 -2.34
C GLN A 86 -30.24 -5.02 -1.62
N GLU A 87 -29.66 -6.07 -1.04
CA GLU A 87 -28.32 -6.00 -0.46
C GLU A 87 -27.29 -5.58 -1.51
N VAL A 88 -26.53 -4.53 -1.17
CA VAL A 88 -25.47 -3.98 -2.01
C VAL A 88 -24.16 -4.69 -1.71
N ILE A 89 -23.51 -5.19 -2.75
CA ILE A 89 -22.24 -5.92 -2.70
C ILE A 89 -21.21 -5.13 -3.49
N LEU A 90 -20.01 -4.93 -2.92
CA LEU A 90 -18.91 -4.34 -3.68
C LEU A 90 -18.51 -5.27 -4.83
N GLN A 91 -18.17 -4.72 -5.98
CA GLN A 91 -17.69 -5.45 -7.14
C GLN A 91 -16.36 -4.87 -7.59
N TYR A 92 -15.42 -5.75 -7.98
CA TYR A 92 -14.17 -5.31 -8.59
C TYR A 92 -14.41 -4.49 -9.86
N SER A 93 -13.52 -3.52 -10.11
CA SER A 93 -13.62 -2.67 -11.29
C SER A 93 -13.36 -3.47 -12.57
N HIS A 94 -14.27 -3.31 -13.55
CA HIS A 94 -14.08 -3.78 -14.93
C HIS A 94 -13.50 -2.71 -15.86
N HIS A 95 -12.92 -1.63 -15.32
CA HIS A 95 -12.38 -0.52 -16.12
C HIS A 95 -11.20 -0.94 -17.00
N ASN A 96 -10.32 -1.83 -16.51
CA ASN A 96 -9.21 -2.36 -17.29
C ASN A 96 -9.58 -3.69 -17.94
N PRO A 97 -9.84 -3.75 -19.27
CA PRO A 97 -10.24 -4.97 -19.95
C PRO A 97 -9.10 -6.01 -20.04
N ASN A 98 -7.84 -5.60 -19.85
CA ASN A 98 -6.69 -6.49 -19.91
C ASN A 98 -6.46 -7.25 -18.59
N ARG A 99 -7.16 -6.89 -17.52
CA ARG A 99 -7.06 -7.56 -16.23
C ARG A 99 -8.10 -8.69 -16.16
N THR A 100 -7.63 -9.92 -16.29
CA THR A 100 -8.47 -11.12 -16.35
C THR A 100 -8.47 -11.96 -15.07
N VAL A 101 -7.56 -11.65 -14.13
CA VAL A 101 -7.45 -12.35 -12.85
C VAL A 101 -7.14 -11.36 -11.72
N VAL A 102 -7.51 -11.71 -10.49
CA VAL A 102 -7.19 -10.93 -9.29
C VAL A 102 -6.82 -11.84 -8.12
N ASN A 103 -5.90 -11.37 -7.28
CA ASN A 103 -5.67 -11.93 -5.94
C ASN A 103 -6.69 -11.34 -4.95
N PRO A 104 -7.69 -12.12 -4.49
CA PRO A 104 -8.74 -11.59 -3.61
C PRO A 104 -8.20 -11.29 -2.21
N TYR A 105 -7.11 -11.92 -1.78
CA TYR A 105 -6.57 -11.80 -0.43
C TYR A 105 -6.15 -10.36 -0.09
N ILE A 106 -5.77 -9.59 -1.11
CA ILE A 106 -5.42 -8.16 -1.00
C ILE A 106 -6.61 -7.34 -0.49
N HIS A 107 -7.82 -7.62 -0.98
CA HIS A 107 -9.05 -6.95 -0.54
C HIS A 107 -9.34 -7.23 0.93
N PHE A 108 -8.88 -8.36 1.46
CA PHE A 108 -9.04 -8.74 2.86
C PHE A 108 -7.76 -8.52 3.68
N GLY A 109 -6.95 -7.54 3.28
CA GLY A 109 -5.81 -7.03 4.06
C GLY A 109 -4.48 -7.76 3.87
N GLN A 110 -4.46 -8.89 3.15
CA GLN A 110 -3.29 -9.73 2.97
C GLN A 110 -2.63 -9.52 1.60
N ARG A 111 -1.61 -8.66 1.55
CA ARG A 111 -0.98 -8.23 0.29
C ARG A 111 0.08 -9.18 -0.24
N SER A 112 0.74 -9.94 0.63
CA SER A 112 1.83 -10.84 0.26
C SER A 112 1.41 -12.31 0.17
N VAL A 113 0.15 -12.62 0.47
CA VAL A 113 -0.41 -13.97 0.43
C VAL A 113 -1.28 -14.07 -0.81
N TRP A 114 -1.22 -15.20 -1.51
CA TRP A 114 -2.03 -15.47 -2.69
C TRP A 114 -2.68 -16.85 -2.61
N PRO A 115 -3.88 -17.02 -3.20
CA PRO A 115 -4.53 -18.31 -3.24
C PRO A 115 -3.84 -19.28 -4.18
N ARG A 116 -3.92 -20.57 -3.86
CA ARG A 116 -3.53 -21.65 -4.77
C ARG A 116 -4.31 -21.53 -6.08
N GLY A 117 -3.57 -21.57 -7.19
CA GLY A 117 -4.16 -21.44 -8.52
C GLY A 117 -4.14 -20.02 -9.09
N LEU A 118 -3.63 -19.02 -8.36
CA LEU A 118 -3.31 -17.74 -9.00
C LEU A 118 -2.12 -17.94 -9.96
N PRO A 119 -2.15 -17.43 -11.21
CA PRO A 119 -0.97 -17.48 -12.08
C PRO A 119 0.23 -16.79 -11.42
N LEU A 120 1.39 -17.46 -11.43
CA LEU A 120 2.58 -16.98 -10.72
C LEU A 120 3.06 -15.62 -11.26
N GLU A 121 2.82 -15.32 -12.53
CA GLU A 121 3.09 -14.04 -13.15
C GLU A 121 2.28 -12.87 -12.55
N ASN A 122 1.13 -13.15 -11.93
CA ASN A 122 0.27 -12.14 -11.29
C ASN A 122 0.51 -12.00 -9.77
N VAL A 123 1.31 -12.89 -9.16
CA VAL A 123 1.58 -12.87 -7.71
C VAL A 123 2.26 -11.57 -7.26
N GLY A 124 3.02 -10.91 -8.13
CA GLY A 124 3.69 -9.63 -7.84
C GLY A 124 2.75 -8.41 -7.77
N GLU A 125 1.49 -8.55 -8.16
CA GLU A 125 0.51 -7.46 -8.16
C GLU A 125 -0.06 -7.24 -6.74
N ILE A 126 0.64 -6.45 -5.92
CA ILE A 126 0.30 -6.22 -4.50
C ILE A 126 -0.51 -4.94 -4.23
N GLY A 127 -0.91 -4.24 -5.29
CA GLY A 127 -1.66 -2.98 -5.19
C GLY A 127 -3.09 -3.20 -4.71
N TYR A 128 -3.62 -2.28 -3.90
CA TYR A 128 -5.04 -2.28 -3.55
C TYR A 128 -5.87 -1.80 -4.75
N GLU A 129 -7.15 -2.19 -4.77
CA GLU A 129 -8.08 -1.71 -5.79
C GLU A 129 -8.30 -0.20 -5.63
N GLU A 130 -8.07 0.59 -6.68
CA GLU A 130 -8.25 2.04 -6.64
C GLU A 130 -9.69 2.43 -6.29
N PHE A 131 -10.65 1.71 -6.87
CA PHE A 131 -12.07 1.86 -6.60
C PHE A 131 -12.84 0.58 -6.97
N TYR A 132 -13.99 0.40 -6.33
CA TYR A 132 -14.96 -0.65 -6.61
C TYR A 132 -16.19 -0.05 -7.30
N THR A 133 -17.01 -0.91 -7.89
CA THR A 133 -18.40 -0.64 -8.24
C THR A 133 -19.32 -1.37 -7.25
N GLU A 134 -20.63 -1.26 -7.44
CA GLU A 134 -21.63 -1.93 -6.61
C GLU A 134 -22.57 -2.77 -7.48
N VAL A 135 -22.98 -3.93 -6.96
CA VAL A 135 -24.02 -4.78 -7.55
C VAL A 135 -25.01 -5.22 -6.48
N PHE A 136 -26.21 -5.57 -6.90
CA PHE A 136 -27.23 -6.13 -6.03
C PHE A 136 -27.07 -7.65 -5.87
N GLY A 137 -27.35 -8.14 -4.66
CA GLY A 137 -27.34 -9.54 -4.30
C GLY A 137 -28.43 -10.40 -4.98
N GLY A 138 -28.50 -11.65 -4.56
CA GLY A 138 -29.43 -12.67 -5.06
C GLY A 138 -28.89 -13.55 -6.21
N ARG A 139 -27.64 -13.33 -6.65
CA ARG A 139 -27.02 -14.08 -7.76
C ARG A 139 -25.62 -14.62 -7.48
N GLN A 140 -25.18 -14.54 -6.23
CA GLN A 140 -23.96 -15.11 -5.69
C GLN A 140 -24.08 -16.64 -5.50
N PHE A 141 -24.32 -17.37 -6.59
CA PHE A 141 -24.61 -18.81 -6.53
C PHE A 141 -23.41 -19.67 -6.11
N ILE A 142 -22.19 -19.13 -6.24
CA ILE A 142 -20.95 -19.72 -5.74
C ILE A 142 -20.30 -18.69 -4.80
N GLN A 143 -20.13 -19.08 -3.55
CA GLN A 143 -19.59 -18.23 -2.48
C GLN A 143 -18.32 -18.85 -1.94
N GLN A 144 -17.19 -18.16 -2.07
CA GLN A 144 -15.90 -18.62 -1.57
C GLN A 144 -15.59 -17.89 -0.26
N GLY A 145 -15.44 -18.60 0.85
CA GLY A 145 -14.98 -18.03 2.11
C GLY A 145 -13.46 -18.07 2.24
N LEU A 146 -12.92 -17.17 3.06
CA LEU A 146 -11.51 -17.20 3.44
C LEU A 146 -11.25 -18.07 4.68
N SER A 147 -10.03 -18.62 4.77
CA SER A 147 -9.53 -19.29 5.99
C SER A 147 -8.59 -18.37 6.73
N ASP A 148 -8.86 -18.14 8.02
CA ASP A 148 -7.77 -17.78 8.93
C ASP A 148 -6.91 -19.03 9.24
N GLY A 149 -5.71 -18.79 9.76
CA GLY A 149 -4.71 -19.82 10.07
C GLY A 149 -3.86 -20.17 8.85
N LEU A 150 -4.13 -21.31 8.22
CA LEU A 150 -3.55 -21.72 6.94
C LEU A 150 -4.58 -21.59 5.81
N PRO A 151 -4.65 -20.44 5.12
CA PRO A 151 -5.43 -20.30 3.89
C PRO A 151 -4.98 -21.27 2.81
N ASP A 152 -5.83 -21.41 1.79
CA ASP A 152 -5.53 -22.25 0.63
C ASP A 152 -4.46 -21.58 -0.25
N VAL A 153 -3.21 -21.85 0.08
CA VAL A 153 -2.00 -21.35 -0.59
C VAL A 153 -1.31 -22.48 -1.36
N ASP A 154 -0.61 -22.14 -2.44
CA ASP A 154 0.16 -23.13 -3.18
C ASP A 154 1.46 -23.54 -2.47
N SER A 155 2.06 -24.62 -2.95
CA SER A 155 3.34 -25.13 -2.47
C SER A 155 4.48 -24.11 -2.59
N VAL A 156 4.48 -23.24 -3.61
CA VAL A 156 5.50 -22.20 -3.79
C VAL A 156 5.44 -21.21 -2.63
N PHE A 157 4.26 -20.68 -2.30
CA PHE A 157 4.05 -19.84 -1.13
C PHE A 157 4.43 -20.60 0.14
N TYR A 158 3.89 -21.80 0.33
CA TYR A 158 4.07 -22.55 1.57
C TYR A 158 5.55 -22.79 1.87
N PHE A 159 6.33 -23.31 0.91
CA PHE A 159 7.73 -23.63 1.13
C PHE A 159 8.67 -22.43 1.09
N THR A 160 8.30 -21.34 0.41
CA THR A 160 9.13 -20.13 0.41
C THR A 160 8.85 -19.24 1.62
N ARG A 161 7.66 -19.25 2.20
CA ARG A 161 7.30 -18.34 3.30
C ARG A 161 7.39 -18.96 4.68
N LYS A 162 7.48 -20.29 4.77
CA LYS A 162 7.52 -20.98 6.05
C LYS A 162 8.89 -20.86 6.71
N SER A 163 8.93 -20.19 7.87
CA SER A 163 10.13 -20.07 8.70
C SER A 163 10.22 -21.26 9.68
N GLY A 164 10.97 -22.30 9.31
CA GLY A 164 11.22 -23.45 10.19
C GLY A 164 9.97 -24.28 10.52
N LEU A 165 9.80 -24.62 11.81
CA LEU A 165 8.72 -25.51 12.30
C LEU A 165 7.48 -24.77 12.79
N GLU A 166 7.46 -23.44 12.73
CA GLU A 166 6.31 -22.66 13.18
C GLU A 166 5.10 -22.86 12.24
N ALA A 167 3.92 -22.91 12.86
CA ALA A 167 2.66 -23.00 12.16
C ALA A 167 2.26 -21.62 11.62
N PHE A 168 1.80 -21.56 10.37
CA PHE A 168 1.17 -20.33 9.87
C PHE A 168 -0.09 -19.99 10.67
N ASP A 169 -0.20 -18.73 11.12
CA ASP A 169 -1.44 -18.13 11.63
C ASP A 169 -1.75 -16.83 10.88
N ILE A 170 -2.09 -16.98 9.60
CA ILE A 170 -2.44 -15.86 8.71
C ILE A 170 -3.86 -15.41 9.04
N ARG A 171 -4.04 -14.10 9.18
CA ARG A 171 -5.33 -13.46 9.48
C ARG A 171 -5.78 -12.61 8.30
N PHE A 172 -7.08 -12.46 8.11
CA PHE A 172 -7.64 -11.50 7.16
C PHE A 172 -8.53 -10.47 7.86
N ASP A 173 -8.80 -9.36 7.18
CA ASP A 173 -9.65 -8.29 7.67
C ASP A 173 -11.11 -8.77 7.74
N GLN A 174 -11.58 -9.08 8.94
CA GLN A 174 -12.96 -9.53 9.20
C GLN A 174 -14.00 -8.43 8.95
N ARG A 175 -13.59 -7.15 8.88
CA ARG A 175 -14.50 -6.02 8.62
C ARG A 175 -14.59 -5.66 7.15
N ALA A 176 -13.74 -6.23 6.30
CA ALA A 176 -13.84 -6.02 4.87
C ALA A 176 -15.20 -6.55 4.37
N PRO A 177 -15.91 -5.81 3.50
CA PRO A 177 -17.15 -6.30 2.92
C PRO A 177 -16.88 -7.50 2.00
N LYS A 178 -17.89 -8.32 1.74
CA LYS A 178 -17.82 -9.32 0.68
C LYS A 178 -17.70 -8.64 -0.69
N VAL A 179 -16.98 -9.27 -1.62
CA VAL A 179 -16.67 -8.67 -2.93
C VAL A 179 -16.99 -9.62 -4.08
N ALA A 180 -17.73 -9.11 -5.06
CA ALA A 180 -18.16 -9.81 -6.27
C ALA A 180 -17.15 -9.64 -7.42
N LEU A 181 -17.07 -10.66 -8.25
CA LEU A 181 -16.24 -10.66 -9.46
C LEU A 181 -17.12 -10.29 -10.68
N PRO A 182 -16.79 -9.22 -11.43
CA PRO A 182 -17.47 -8.94 -12.69
C PRO A 182 -17.13 -9.98 -13.74
N GLN A 183 -17.92 -10.03 -14.82
CA GLN A 183 -17.58 -10.86 -15.99
C GLN A 183 -16.18 -10.50 -16.50
N GLY A 184 -15.45 -11.47 -17.04
CA GLY A 184 -14.08 -11.31 -17.54
C GLY A 184 -12.98 -11.20 -16.47
N LEU A 185 -13.32 -11.00 -15.19
CA LEU A 185 -12.36 -11.09 -14.09
C LEU A 185 -12.57 -12.39 -13.33
N MET A 186 -11.51 -13.14 -13.13
CA MET A 186 -11.55 -14.47 -12.53
C MET A 186 -10.74 -14.57 -11.23
N VAL A 187 -11.06 -15.58 -10.43
CA VAL A 187 -10.38 -15.88 -9.17
C VAL A 187 -10.30 -17.39 -8.97
N PRO A 188 -9.22 -17.94 -8.35
CA PRO A 188 -9.23 -19.35 -7.97
C PRO A 188 -10.35 -19.65 -6.98
N VAL A 189 -11.04 -20.77 -7.19
CA VAL A 189 -12.11 -21.26 -6.31
C VAL A 189 -11.77 -22.68 -5.94
N ASN A 190 -11.72 -22.96 -4.65
CA ASN A 190 -11.30 -24.27 -4.14
C ASN A 190 -12.48 -25.12 -3.67
N SER A 191 -12.16 -26.34 -3.25
CA SER A 191 -13.07 -27.29 -2.61
C SER A 191 -12.78 -27.42 -1.11
N PHE A 192 -12.42 -26.30 -0.46
CA PHE A 192 -12.06 -26.24 0.96
C PHE A 192 -13.06 -25.42 1.79
N ASN A 193 -13.64 -24.35 1.22
CA ASN A 193 -14.54 -23.43 1.94
C ASN A 193 -15.45 -22.70 0.97
N THR A 194 -16.32 -23.46 0.31
CA THR A 194 -17.14 -22.93 -0.79
C THR A 194 -18.60 -23.39 -0.66
N ILE A 195 -19.54 -22.45 -0.70
CA ILE A 195 -20.97 -22.76 -0.77
C ILE A 195 -21.44 -22.68 -2.22
N PHE A 196 -22.11 -23.74 -2.65
CA PHE A 196 -22.84 -23.81 -3.90
C PHE A 196 -24.34 -23.78 -3.61
N HIS A 197 -25.05 -22.86 -4.25
CA HIS A 197 -26.52 -22.85 -4.27
C HIS A 197 -27.03 -23.74 -5.39
N SER A 198 -28.28 -24.19 -5.28
CA SER A 198 -28.87 -25.11 -6.26
C SER A 198 -28.76 -24.62 -7.71
N SER A 199 -28.83 -23.31 -7.95
CA SER A 199 -28.63 -22.74 -9.30
C SER A 199 -27.27 -23.04 -9.93
N ALA A 200 -26.29 -23.47 -9.15
CA ALA A 200 -24.93 -23.79 -9.57
C ALA A 200 -24.51 -25.23 -9.24
N PHE A 201 -25.42 -26.17 -8.93
CA PHE A 201 -25.01 -27.56 -8.64
C PHE A 201 -24.36 -28.29 -9.81
N TRP A 202 -24.66 -27.91 -11.05
CA TRP A 202 -23.91 -28.38 -12.22
C TRP A 202 -22.40 -28.09 -12.12
N ALA A 203 -22.01 -27.06 -11.37
CA ALA A 203 -20.62 -26.65 -11.17
C ALA A 203 -19.84 -27.55 -10.19
N LEU A 204 -20.49 -28.47 -9.47
CA LEU A 204 -19.84 -29.33 -8.46
C LEU A 204 -18.99 -30.47 -9.06
N MET A 205 -18.99 -30.62 -10.39
CA MET A 205 -18.23 -31.66 -11.09
C MET A 205 -16.73 -31.39 -10.99
N LEU A 206 -15.98 -32.34 -10.43
CA LEU A 206 -14.54 -32.27 -10.35
C LEU A 206 -13.90 -33.09 -11.49
N PRO A 207 -12.99 -32.50 -12.30
CA PRO A 207 -12.29 -33.22 -13.35
C PRO A 207 -11.37 -34.29 -12.75
N VAL A 208 -11.18 -35.37 -13.51
CA VAL A 208 -10.63 -36.64 -13.05
C VAL A 208 -9.34 -37.04 -13.76
N SER A 209 -9.01 -36.41 -14.90
CA SER A 209 -7.74 -36.69 -15.60
C SER A 209 -6.56 -35.84 -15.14
N VAL A 210 -6.84 -34.80 -14.35
CA VAL A 210 -5.85 -33.87 -13.79
C VAL A 210 -5.48 -34.27 -12.37
N SER A 211 -4.39 -33.72 -11.84
CA SER A 211 -4.03 -33.99 -10.44
C SER A 211 -5.15 -33.56 -9.48
N SER A 212 -5.30 -34.27 -8.36
CA SER A 212 -6.29 -33.94 -7.33
C SER A 212 -6.13 -32.51 -6.81
N MET A 213 -4.89 -32.00 -6.77
CA MET A 213 -4.53 -30.63 -6.38
C MET A 213 -4.83 -29.56 -7.44
N ALA A 214 -5.07 -29.95 -8.70
CA ALA A 214 -5.49 -29.03 -9.76
C ALA A 214 -7.01 -29.10 -10.02
N SER A 215 -7.64 -30.24 -9.67
CA SER A 215 -9.03 -30.56 -10.01
C SER A 215 -10.03 -29.49 -9.56
N ASP A 216 -9.97 -29.08 -8.30
CA ASP A 216 -10.91 -28.10 -7.73
C ASP A 216 -10.72 -26.71 -8.32
N ILE A 217 -9.47 -26.28 -8.56
CA ILE A 217 -9.17 -24.98 -9.18
C ILE A 217 -9.65 -24.94 -10.63
N LEU A 218 -9.35 -25.97 -11.43
CA LEU A 218 -9.79 -26.04 -12.83
C LEU A 218 -11.33 -26.04 -12.91
N ARG A 219 -11.99 -26.81 -12.03
CA ARG A 219 -13.45 -26.77 -11.84
C ARG A 219 -13.91 -25.37 -11.48
N GLY A 220 -13.21 -24.66 -10.60
CA GLY A 220 -13.50 -23.30 -10.19
C GLY A 220 -13.56 -22.32 -11.37
N TYR A 221 -12.52 -22.31 -12.21
CA TYR A 221 -12.47 -21.45 -13.39
C TYR A 221 -13.52 -21.83 -14.45
N TRP A 222 -13.68 -23.13 -14.73
CA TRP A 222 -14.70 -23.65 -15.64
C TRP A 222 -16.11 -23.25 -15.18
N ALA A 223 -16.41 -23.45 -13.90
CA ALA A 223 -17.67 -23.06 -13.28
C ALA A 223 -17.91 -21.56 -13.38
N GLN A 224 -16.90 -20.75 -13.05
CA GLN A 224 -16.99 -19.29 -13.08
C GLN A 224 -17.34 -18.79 -14.48
N ARG A 225 -16.71 -19.34 -15.53
CA ARG A 225 -17.02 -18.98 -16.92
C ARG A 225 -18.47 -19.29 -17.28
N LEU A 226 -18.95 -20.48 -16.91
CA LEU A 226 -20.32 -20.92 -17.20
C LEU A 226 -21.37 -20.19 -16.34
N LEU A 227 -20.99 -19.67 -15.18
CA LEU A 227 -21.87 -18.91 -14.29
C LEU A 227 -22.38 -17.62 -14.95
N TRP A 228 -21.56 -17.03 -15.83
CA TRP A 228 -21.92 -15.85 -16.61
C TRP A 228 -23.07 -16.13 -17.60
N GLU A 229 -23.24 -17.37 -18.05
CA GLU A 229 -24.34 -17.78 -18.95
C GLU A 229 -25.72 -17.73 -18.27
N ILE A 230 -25.75 -17.70 -16.93
CA ILE A 230 -26.97 -17.60 -16.12
C ILE A 230 -27.01 -16.29 -15.31
N ASP A 231 -26.16 -15.32 -15.68
CA ASP A 231 -26.02 -14.01 -15.04
C ASP A 231 -25.75 -14.10 -13.53
N GLY A 232 -25.08 -15.19 -13.12
CA GLY A 232 -24.54 -15.38 -11.79
C GLY A 232 -23.08 -14.94 -11.72
N TYR A 233 -22.60 -14.72 -10.51
CA TYR A 233 -21.22 -14.32 -10.25
C TYR A 233 -20.69 -14.95 -8.97
N ILE A 234 -19.36 -14.96 -8.86
CA ILE A 234 -18.66 -15.42 -7.66
C ILE A 234 -18.53 -14.26 -6.69
N VAL A 235 -18.73 -14.54 -5.41
CA VAL A 235 -18.46 -13.60 -4.32
C VAL A 235 -17.46 -14.23 -3.36
N VAL A 236 -16.43 -13.46 -3.01
CA VAL A 236 -15.48 -13.83 -1.96
C VAL A 236 -15.93 -13.17 -0.66
N TYR A 237 -16.00 -13.95 0.41
CA TYR A 237 -16.44 -13.54 1.74
C TYR A 237 -15.23 -13.34 2.65
N PRO A 238 -15.36 -12.55 3.73
CA PRO A 238 -14.38 -12.48 4.82
C PRO A 238 -14.08 -13.88 5.42
N PRO A 239 -13.14 -13.98 6.38
CA PRO A 239 -12.87 -15.25 7.07
C PRO A 239 -14.14 -15.90 7.61
N THR A 240 -14.42 -17.11 7.12
CA THR A 240 -15.57 -17.91 7.56
C THR A 240 -15.13 -19.19 8.28
N VAL A 241 -13.88 -19.61 8.09
CA VAL A 241 -13.30 -20.79 8.72
C VAL A 241 -11.91 -20.51 9.28
N TYR A 242 -11.51 -21.31 10.27
CA TYR A 242 -10.16 -21.33 10.81
C TYR A 242 -9.53 -22.71 10.55
N ARG A 243 -8.36 -22.74 9.92
CA ARG A 243 -7.63 -23.97 9.61
C ARG A 243 -6.24 -23.91 10.23
N ARG A 244 -5.91 -24.85 11.11
CA ARG A 244 -4.56 -24.91 11.71
C ARG A 244 -3.54 -25.49 10.72
N ASP A 245 -2.36 -24.88 10.63
CA ASP A 245 -1.20 -25.48 9.95
C ASP A 245 -0.66 -26.65 10.78
N ARG A 246 -0.68 -27.87 10.23
CA ARG A 246 -0.17 -29.10 10.86
C ARG A 246 1.24 -29.47 10.39
N ILE A 247 2.01 -28.51 9.88
CA ILE A 247 3.42 -28.65 9.44
C ILE A 247 3.62 -29.44 8.14
N GLN A 248 2.55 -29.92 7.50
CA GLN A 248 2.65 -30.65 6.24
C GLN A 248 2.00 -29.87 5.08
N GLY A 249 2.85 -29.31 4.21
CA GLY A 249 2.45 -28.76 2.92
C GLY A 249 2.34 -29.82 1.84
N TYR A 250 1.70 -29.48 0.72
CA TYR A 250 1.60 -30.35 -0.44
C TYR A 250 2.88 -30.32 -1.27
N PRO A 251 3.35 -31.44 -1.84
CA PRO A 251 4.51 -31.43 -2.71
C PRO A 251 4.26 -30.61 -3.99
N PHE A 252 5.24 -29.80 -4.40
CA PHE A 252 5.18 -29.03 -5.65
C PHE A 252 4.89 -29.89 -6.89
N SER A 253 5.36 -31.15 -6.90
CA SER A 253 5.12 -32.09 -8.00
C SER A 253 3.63 -32.38 -8.25
N GLU A 254 2.78 -32.30 -7.22
CA GLU A 254 1.33 -32.54 -7.35
C GLU A 254 0.59 -31.32 -7.93
N GLU A 255 1.20 -30.13 -7.89
CA GLU A 255 0.63 -28.87 -8.40
C GLU A 255 1.22 -28.45 -9.76
N LYS A 256 2.07 -29.28 -10.37
CA LYS A 256 2.79 -28.91 -11.59
C LYS A 256 1.84 -28.48 -12.73
N ASP A 257 0.75 -29.20 -12.92
CA ASP A 257 -0.22 -28.92 -13.99
C ASP A 257 -0.94 -27.59 -13.79
N LEU A 258 -1.06 -27.15 -12.53
CA LEU A 258 -1.67 -25.89 -12.14
C LEU A 258 -0.79 -24.72 -12.59
N HIS A 259 0.47 -24.70 -12.15
CA HIS A 259 1.40 -23.59 -12.39
C HIS A 259 1.72 -23.38 -13.88
N VAL A 260 1.62 -24.42 -14.70
CA VAL A 260 1.89 -24.34 -16.14
C VAL A 260 0.70 -23.83 -16.95
N ASN A 261 -0.54 -24.19 -16.57
CA ASN A 261 -1.68 -24.03 -17.46
C ASN A 261 -2.67 -22.94 -17.06
N VAL A 262 -2.71 -22.50 -15.79
CA VAL A 262 -3.82 -21.65 -15.33
C VAL A 262 -3.87 -20.28 -16.04
N GLY A 263 -2.73 -19.63 -16.28
CA GLY A 263 -2.72 -18.37 -17.06
C GLY A 263 -3.29 -18.55 -18.47
N ARG A 264 -2.92 -19.65 -19.17
CA ARG A 264 -3.46 -20.01 -20.49
C ARG A 264 -4.95 -20.32 -20.43
N LEU A 265 -5.40 -21.02 -19.39
CA LEU A 265 -6.80 -21.38 -19.17
C LEU A 265 -7.67 -20.15 -18.99
N ILE A 266 -7.26 -19.20 -18.15
CA ILE A 266 -8.02 -17.97 -17.89
C ILE A 266 -8.21 -17.18 -19.19
N ASN A 267 -7.13 -16.97 -19.95
CA ASN A 267 -7.18 -16.27 -21.23
C ASN A 267 -8.12 -16.97 -22.22
N PHE A 268 -8.04 -18.29 -22.31
CA PHE A 268 -8.96 -19.09 -23.13
C PHE A 268 -10.42 -18.90 -22.68
N LEU A 269 -10.73 -19.11 -21.39
CA LEU A 269 -12.10 -19.04 -20.88
C LEU A 269 -12.73 -17.65 -21.05
N VAL A 270 -11.97 -16.58 -20.80
CA VAL A 270 -12.44 -15.20 -20.99
C VAL A 270 -12.78 -14.91 -22.45
N SER A 271 -12.00 -15.45 -23.39
CA SER A 271 -12.22 -15.27 -24.84
C SER A 271 -13.27 -16.23 -25.43
N TRP A 272 -13.53 -17.35 -24.76
CA TRP A 272 -14.40 -18.40 -25.27
C TRP A 272 -15.87 -17.97 -25.29
N SER A 273 -16.60 -18.43 -26.32
CA SER A 273 -18.05 -18.22 -26.46
C SER A 273 -18.72 -19.45 -27.11
N SER A 274 -20.04 -19.57 -26.92
CA SER A 274 -20.83 -20.68 -27.46
C SER A 274 -22.15 -20.23 -28.06
N THR A 275 -22.58 -20.90 -29.11
CA THR A 275 -23.85 -20.68 -29.83
C THR A 275 -24.97 -21.62 -29.36
N LYS A 276 -24.69 -22.52 -28.41
CA LYS A 276 -25.68 -23.47 -27.87
C LYS A 276 -26.78 -22.74 -27.10
N GLN A 277 -28.01 -23.24 -27.20
CA GLN A 277 -29.18 -22.59 -26.60
C GLN A 277 -29.41 -23.00 -25.13
N SER A 278 -29.17 -24.27 -24.80
CA SER A 278 -29.30 -24.76 -23.43
C SER A 278 -28.00 -24.58 -22.65
N LEU A 279 -28.10 -24.42 -21.33
CA LEU A 279 -26.93 -24.38 -20.45
C LEU A 279 -26.17 -25.71 -20.51
N PHE A 280 -26.82 -26.87 -20.42
CA PHE A 280 -26.10 -28.16 -20.41
C PHE A 280 -25.37 -28.43 -21.73
N ASP A 281 -25.96 -28.04 -22.87
CA ASP A 281 -25.23 -28.10 -24.15
C ASP A 281 -24.03 -27.15 -24.15
N THR A 282 -24.16 -25.96 -23.55
CA THR A 282 -23.05 -25.00 -23.40
C THR A 282 -21.96 -25.55 -22.48
N ILE A 283 -22.33 -26.23 -21.40
CA ILE A 283 -21.40 -26.88 -20.47
C ILE A 283 -20.61 -27.97 -21.19
N LEU A 284 -21.28 -28.83 -21.98
CA LEU A 284 -20.61 -29.86 -22.78
C LEU A 284 -19.71 -29.26 -23.85
N ASP A 285 -20.16 -28.20 -24.53
CA ASP A 285 -19.40 -27.50 -25.56
C ASP A 285 -18.11 -26.89 -25.00
N LEU A 286 -18.18 -26.20 -23.85
CA LEU A 286 -16.99 -25.69 -23.17
C LEU A 286 -16.07 -26.84 -22.76
N SER A 287 -16.64 -27.93 -22.26
CA SER A 287 -15.86 -29.05 -21.75
C SER A 287 -15.10 -29.78 -22.85
N TYR A 288 -15.74 -29.94 -24.01
CA TYR A 288 -15.10 -30.43 -25.23
C TYR A 288 -13.98 -29.48 -25.70
N ALA A 289 -14.25 -28.18 -25.78
CA ALA A 289 -13.25 -27.19 -26.19
C ALA A 289 -12.04 -27.16 -25.25
N MET A 290 -12.24 -27.34 -23.94
CA MET A 290 -11.15 -27.45 -22.97
C MET A 290 -10.30 -28.71 -23.16
N ALA A 291 -10.89 -29.82 -23.63
CA ALA A 291 -10.17 -31.04 -23.95
C ALA A 291 -9.33 -30.90 -25.23
N GLU A 292 -9.88 -30.28 -26.28
CA GLU A 292 -9.15 -29.95 -27.51
C GLU A 292 -7.92 -29.07 -27.21
N GLU A 293 -8.09 -28.08 -26.34
CA GLU A 293 -7.01 -27.21 -25.86
C GLU A 293 -6.10 -27.89 -24.81
N ARG A 294 -6.32 -29.16 -24.48
CA ARG A 294 -5.50 -29.96 -23.55
C ARG A 294 -5.40 -29.38 -22.13
N PHE A 295 -6.45 -28.72 -21.65
CA PHE A 295 -6.55 -28.36 -20.23
C PHE A 295 -6.93 -29.56 -19.37
N TRP A 296 -7.65 -30.52 -19.96
CA TRP A 296 -7.95 -31.83 -19.43
C TRP A 296 -8.14 -32.82 -20.60
N SER A 297 -8.54 -34.07 -20.33
CA SER A 297 -8.65 -35.11 -21.36
C SER A 297 -10.09 -35.39 -21.78
N ASP A 298 -10.26 -36.22 -22.81
CA ASP A 298 -11.58 -36.73 -23.25
C ASP A 298 -12.35 -37.45 -22.13
N LYS A 299 -11.65 -38.00 -21.12
CA LYS A 299 -12.29 -38.61 -19.95
C LYS A 299 -13.14 -37.61 -19.18
N ASP A 300 -12.70 -36.35 -19.08
CA ASP A 300 -13.42 -35.30 -18.36
C ASP A 300 -14.65 -34.84 -19.13
N VAL A 301 -14.61 -34.89 -20.46
CA VAL A 301 -15.78 -34.66 -21.31
C VAL A 301 -16.84 -35.75 -21.08
N GLN A 302 -16.42 -37.01 -21.08
CA GLN A 302 -17.30 -38.14 -20.78
C GLN A 302 -17.87 -38.04 -19.36
N PHE A 303 -17.04 -37.69 -18.39
CA PHE A 303 -17.45 -37.50 -17.00
C PHE A 303 -18.43 -36.33 -16.84
N THR A 304 -18.20 -35.22 -17.56
CA THR A 304 -19.14 -34.08 -17.60
C THR A 304 -20.49 -34.51 -18.15
N ALA A 305 -20.52 -35.28 -19.25
CA ALA A 305 -21.76 -35.79 -19.81
C ALA A 305 -22.50 -36.70 -18.82
N ALA A 306 -21.79 -37.62 -18.15
CA ALA A 306 -22.37 -38.49 -17.12
C ALA A 306 -22.94 -37.66 -15.95
N TRP A 307 -22.17 -36.70 -15.43
CA TRP A 307 -22.60 -35.82 -14.34
C TRP A 307 -23.89 -35.06 -14.68
N LEU A 308 -23.99 -34.48 -15.87
CA LEU A 308 -25.19 -33.76 -16.29
C LEU A 308 -26.40 -34.69 -16.45
N GLN A 309 -26.22 -35.91 -16.94
CA GLN A 309 -27.28 -36.92 -17.01
C GLN A 309 -27.74 -37.36 -15.63
N ASP A 310 -26.79 -37.59 -14.71
CA ASP A 310 -27.08 -37.97 -13.33
C ASP A 310 -27.87 -36.87 -12.61
N LEU A 311 -27.51 -35.60 -12.83
CA LEU A 311 -28.28 -34.46 -12.32
C LEU A 311 -29.74 -34.49 -12.80
N LEU A 312 -29.97 -34.70 -14.11
CA LEU A 312 -31.33 -34.84 -14.63
C LEU A 312 -32.06 -36.03 -14.01
N ALA A 313 -31.37 -37.17 -13.84
CA ALA A 313 -31.93 -38.38 -13.27
C ALA A 313 -32.37 -38.21 -11.81
N VAL A 314 -31.65 -37.41 -11.01
CA VAL A 314 -32.04 -37.08 -9.63
C VAL A 314 -33.02 -35.90 -9.53
N GLY A 315 -33.56 -35.43 -10.66
CA GLY A 315 -34.59 -34.39 -10.70
C GLY A 315 -34.06 -32.95 -10.61
N TYR A 316 -32.76 -32.74 -10.82
CA TYR A 316 -32.19 -31.40 -10.89
C TYR A 316 -32.70 -30.66 -12.14
N GLN A 317 -33.19 -29.43 -11.94
CA GLN A 317 -33.65 -28.59 -13.03
C GLN A 317 -32.53 -27.66 -13.48
N GLN A 318 -32.13 -27.79 -14.74
CA GLN A 318 -31.15 -26.89 -15.34
C GLN A 318 -31.65 -25.43 -15.31
N PRO A 319 -30.82 -24.48 -14.87
CA PRO A 319 -31.13 -23.06 -14.94
C PRO A 319 -31.35 -22.56 -16.38
N ARG A 320 -32.14 -21.49 -16.52
CA ARG A 320 -32.35 -20.83 -17.82
C ARG A 320 -31.09 -20.06 -18.21
N LYS A 321 -30.58 -20.34 -19.41
CA LYS A 321 -29.51 -19.56 -20.04
C LYS A 321 -30.02 -18.16 -20.39
N MET A 322 -29.26 -17.13 -20.05
CA MET A 322 -29.57 -15.73 -20.31
C MET A 322 -28.89 -15.31 -21.62
N SER A 323 -29.66 -15.26 -22.71
CA SER A 323 -29.18 -15.09 -24.10
C SER A 323 -28.53 -13.74 -24.43
N THR A 324 -28.46 -12.78 -23.50
CA THR A 324 -28.24 -11.35 -23.81
C THR A 324 -27.12 -10.65 -23.03
N ALA A 325 -26.37 -11.33 -22.15
CA ALA A 325 -25.43 -10.66 -21.25
C ALA A 325 -23.97 -10.58 -21.77
N LEU A 326 -23.41 -11.69 -22.28
CA LEU A 326 -21.96 -11.80 -22.56
C LEU A 326 -21.44 -10.91 -23.69
N GLY A 327 -22.30 -10.53 -24.65
CA GLY A 327 -21.94 -9.70 -25.80
C GLY A 327 -22.30 -8.21 -25.69
N ARG A 328 -22.86 -7.76 -24.55
CA ARG A 328 -23.18 -6.34 -24.35
C ARG A 328 -21.93 -5.56 -23.96
N THR A 329 -21.76 -4.38 -24.56
CA THR A 329 -20.77 -3.41 -24.10
C THR A 329 -21.03 -3.11 -22.63
N ARG A 330 -20.02 -3.34 -21.77
CA ARG A 330 -20.15 -3.08 -20.33
C ARG A 330 -20.47 -1.61 -20.10
N PRO A 331 -21.34 -1.28 -19.14
CA PRO A 331 -21.62 0.12 -18.82
C PRO A 331 -20.30 0.82 -18.46
N LEU A 332 -20.13 2.03 -19.02
CA LEU A 332 -19.02 2.92 -18.68
C LEU A 332 -19.15 3.32 -17.21
N ILE A 333 -18.09 3.14 -16.43
CA ILE A 333 -18.05 3.49 -15.02
C ILE A 333 -17.87 5.01 -14.92
N GLY A 334 -18.92 5.72 -14.50
CA GLY A 334 -18.86 7.16 -14.23
C GLY A 334 -18.17 7.46 -12.90
N HIS A 335 -17.85 8.73 -12.63
CA HIS A 335 -17.28 9.13 -11.33
C HIS A 335 -18.21 8.83 -10.15
N GLY A 336 -19.55 8.86 -10.34
CA GLY A 336 -20.53 8.58 -9.29
C GLY A 336 -20.69 7.10 -8.92
N ASP A 337 -20.21 6.20 -9.77
CA ASP A 337 -20.30 4.74 -9.56
C ASP A 337 -19.10 4.18 -8.78
N ARG A 338 -18.08 5.02 -8.52
CA ARG A 338 -16.85 4.62 -7.86
C ARG A 338 -17.03 4.62 -6.35
N LYS A 339 -16.68 3.51 -5.71
CA LYS A 339 -16.63 3.36 -4.25
C LYS A 339 -15.21 3.11 -3.80
N GLU A 340 -14.75 3.89 -2.83
CA GLU A 340 -13.45 3.68 -2.22
C GLU A 340 -13.58 2.73 -1.04
N PHE A 341 -12.72 1.72 -0.99
CA PHE A 341 -12.55 0.87 0.18
C PHE A 341 -11.07 0.53 0.33
N VAL A 342 -10.54 0.80 1.51
CA VAL A 342 -9.16 0.48 1.86
C VAL A 342 -9.18 -0.51 3.02
N PRO A 343 -8.74 -1.77 2.79
CA PRO A 343 -8.75 -2.77 3.86
C PRO A 343 -7.74 -2.47 4.95
N GLN A 344 -7.99 -3.02 6.14
CA GLN A 344 -7.01 -3.01 7.21
C GLN A 344 -5.72 -3.67 6.72
N LYS A 345 -4.58 -2.97 6.87
CA LYS A 345 -3.28 -3.54 6.55
C LYS A 345 -2.91 -4.56 7.62
N LEU A 346 -2.75 -5.82 7.21
CA LEU A 346 -2.26 -6.89 8.08
C LEU A 346 -0.78 -7.18 7.82
N PRO A 347 -0.05 -7.79 8.77
CA PRO A 347 1.37 -8.12 8.60
C PRO A 347 1.58 -8.98 7.36
N SER A 348 2.54 -8.60 6.52
CA SER A 348 2.85 -9.35 5.32
C SER A 348 3.74 -10.55 5.69
N VAL A 349 3.47 -11.68 5.06
CA VAL A 349 4.26 -12.91 5.18
C VAL A 349 5.37 -12.88 4.11
N HIS A 350 6.58 -12.45 4.47
CA HIS A 350 7.76 -12.45 3.60
C HIS A 350 8.75 -13.58 3.97
N LEU A 351 9.69 -13.87 3.06
CA LEU A 351 10.73 -14.89 3.20
C LEU A 351 11.64 -14.55 4.40
N GLY A 352 11.50 -15.24 5.54
CA GLY A 352 12.44 -15.14 6.66
C GLY A 352 12.69 -13.73 7.21
N VAL A 353 11.80 -12.78 6.89
CA VAL A 353 11.82 -11.41 7.40
C VAL A 353 10.55 -11.28 8.23
N GLU A 354 10.69 -11.30 9.55
CA GLU A 354 9.62 -10.84 10.43
C GLU A 354 9.35 -9.37 10.10
N GLU A 355 8.23 -9.08 9.44
CA GLU A 355 7.78 -7.70 9.30
C GLU A 355 7.32 -7.19 10.67
N THR A 356 8.23 -6.58 11.42
CA THR A 356 7.85 -5.59 12.44
C THR A 356 7.16 -4.45 11.68
N GLY A 357 5.83 -4.39 11.76
CA GLY A 357 4.94 -3.58 10.90
C GLY A 357 5.22 -2.07 10.82
N THR A 358 6.10 -1.53 11.65
CA THR A 358 6.58 -0.14 11.64
C THR A 358 7.47 0.20 10.43
N VAL A 359 8.33 -0.74 10.01
CA VAL A 359 9.39 -0.48 9.03
C VAL A 359 8.84 -0.11 7.64
N ASN A 360 7.69 -0.64 7.22
CA ASN A 360 7.10 -0.32 5.91
C ASN A 360 6.47 1.08 5.82
N TYR A 361 5.88 1.59 6.91
CA TYR A 361 5.36 2.97 6.93
C TYR A 361 6.51 3.98 6.96
N GLU A 362 7.53 3.67 7.75
CA GLU A 362 8.70 4.52 7.90
C GLU A 362 9.54 4.56 6.62
N ILE A 363 9.74 3.42 5.94
CA ILE A 363 10.38 3.38 4.61
C ILE A 363 9.52 4.13 3.59
N GLY A 364 8.19 4.00 3.64
CA GLY A 364 7.28 4.77 2.80
C GLY A 364 7.43 6.29 3.00
N ASN A 365 7.54 6.74 4.25
CA ASN A 365 7.82 8.13 4.59
C ASN A 365 9.20 8.58 4.10
N LEU A 366 10.23 7.75 4.28
CA LEU A 366 11.58 8.02 3.80
C LEU A 366 11.62 8.22 2.27
N ILE A 367 10.94 7.35 1.52
CA ILE A 367 10.79 7.49 0.07
C ILE A 367 10.06 8.79 -0.27
N ARG A 368 8.98 9.13 0.45
CA ARG A 368 8.22 10.36 0.25
C ARG A 368 9.07 11.61 0.50
N TRP A 369 9.85 11.65 1.58
CA TRP A 369 10.76 12.76 1.88
C TRP A 369 11.87 12.87 0.83
N ARG A 370 12.49 11.75 0.44
CA ARG A 370 13.50 11.74 -0.65
C ARG A 370 12.92 12.23 -1.97
N LYS A 371 11.69 11.87 -2.31
CA LYS A 371 11.03 12.33 -3.52
C LYS A 371 10.77 13.85 -3.48
N ASN A 372 10.40 14.39 -2.33
CA ASN A 372 10.09 15.82 -2.16
C ASN A 372 11.32 16.72 -1.99
N PHE A 373 12.36 16.26 -1.30
CA PHE A 373 13.52 17.09 -0.94
C PHE A 373 14.82 16.66 -1.59
N GLY A 374 14.86 15.48 -2.22
CA GLY A 374 16.10 14.91 -2.75
C GLY A 374 16.79 15.77 -3.81
N ASN A 375 16.05 16.57 -4.59
CA ASN A 375 16.61 17.48 -5.59
C ASN A 375 16.93 18.89 -5.05
N MET A 376 16.73 19.14 -3.76
CA MET A 376 17.18 20.37 -3.10
C MET A 376 18.63 20.21 -2.64
N VAL A 377 19.38 21.30 -2.67
CA VAL A 377 20.75 21.34 -2.13
C VAL A 377 20.71 21.88 -0.71
N LEU A 378 21.12 21.08 0.26
CA LEU A 378 21.30 21.53 1.64
C LEU A 378 22.72 22.08 1.81
N VAL A 379 22.83 23.35 2.21
CA VAL A 379 24.10 24.01 2.55
C VAL A 379 24.14 24.21 4.06
N MET A 380 25.04 23.48 4.74
CA MET A 380 25.17 23.52 6.18
C MET A 380 26.44 24.26 6.60
N PHE A 381 26.32 25.27 7.46
CA PHE A 381 27.48 25.95 8.06
C PHE A 381 27.79 25.37 9.45
N CYS A 382 28.96 24.77 9.60
CA CYS A 382 29.47 24.24 10.85
C CYS A 382 30.40 25.26 11.53
N SER A 383 30.01 25.69 12.73
CA SER A 383 30.79 26.57 13.60
C SER A 383 31.66 25.78 14.59
N GLY A 384 31.30 24.52 14.87
CA GLY A 384 32.05 23.60 15.73
C GLY A 384 33.18 22.82 15.04
N PRO A 385 33.85 21.89 15.77
CA PRO A 385 34.92 21.06 15.22
C PRO A 385 34.38 20.09 14.16
N VAL A 386 34.83 20.29 12.92
CA VAL A 386 34.36 19.53 11.74
C VAL A 386 34.89 18.11 11.70
N GLU A 387 36.03 17.82 12.33
CA GLU A 387 36.66 16.50 12.36
C GLU A 387 35.76 15.44 13.01
N ARG A 388 34.85 15.88 13.88
CA ARG A 388 33.94 15.02 14.63
C ARG A 388 32.51 15.07 14.10
N THR A 389 32.07 16.22 13.59
CA THR A 389 30.64 16.47 13.34
C THR A 389 30.25 16.44 11.86
N ALA A 390 31.18 16.67 10.93
CA ALA A 390 30.83 16.83 9.52
C ALA A 390 30.25 15.55 8.89
N LEU A 391 30.78 14.37 9.25
CA LEU A 391 30.25 13.08 8.78
C LEU A 391 28.88 12.79 9.37
N GLU A 392 28.68 13.06 10.65
CA GLU A 392 27.41 12.88 11.37
C GLU A 392 26.29 13.71 10.72
N TRP A 393 26.56 14.98 10.40
CA TRP A 393 25.60 15.83 9.70
C TRP A 393 25.26 15.34 8.29
N ARG A 394 26.26 14.84 7.55
CA ARG A 394 25.99 14.21 6.23
C ARG A 394 25.21 12.91 6.37
N LEU A 395 25.49 12.10 7.39
CA LEU A 395 24.75 10.87 7.65
C LEU A 395 23.29 11.17 7.98
N LEU A 396 23.01 12.18 8.80
CA LEU A 396 21.64 12.57 9.14
C LEU A 396 20.88 13.12 7.91
N TYR A 397 21.38 14.19 7.29
CA TYR A 397 20.63 14.89 6.26
C TYR A 397 20.78 14.28 4.86
N GLY A 398 21.86 13.55 4.58
CA GLY A 398 22.08 12.81 3.33
C GLY A 398 21.10 11.66 3.10
N ARG A 399 20.38 11.25 4.15
CA ARG A 399 19.23 10.36 4.03
C ARG A 399 18.09 10.98 3.24
N ILE A 400 17.98 12.31 3.22
CA ILE A 400 16.83 13.02 2.64
C ILE A 400 17.26 13.84 1.42
N PHE A 401 18.31 14.64 1.56
CA PHE A 401 18.86 15.47 0.50
C PHE A 401 19.95 14.70 -0.24
N LYS A 402 19.88 14.61 -1.57
CA LYS A 402 20.94 13.94 -2.35
C LYS A 402 22.26 14.69 -2.27
N THR A 403 22.20 16.00 -2.07
CA THR A 403 23.36 16.90 -2.01
C THR A 403 23.37 17.66 -0.68
N VAL A 404 24.38 17.38 0.15
CA VAL A 404 24.66 18.10 1.40
C VAL A 404 26.07 18.69 1.33
N ILE A 405 26.16 20.01 1.32
CA ILE A 405 27.41 20.77 1.29
C ILE A 405 27.68 21.30 2.69
N ILE A 406 28.90 21.09 3.19
CA ILE A 406 29.31 21.59 4.51
C ILE A 406 30.33 22.70 4.31
N LEU A 407 30.03 23.86 4.89
CA LEU A 407 30.92 25.02 5.00
C LEU A 407 31.44 25.12 6.43
N ALA A 408 32.72 25.46 6.59
CA ALA A 408 33.31 25.76 7.89
C ALA A 408 34.44 26.79 7.76
N LYS A 409 34.90 27.31 8.91
CA LYS A 409 36.00 28.30 8.95
C LYS A 409 37.30 27.78 8.33
N GLU A 410 37.57 26.49 8.51
CA GLU A 410 38.77 25.81 8.00
C GLU A 410 38.37 24.76 6.96
N ARG A 411 39.14 24.68 5.87
CA ARG A 411 38.94 23.69 4.82
C ARG A 411 39.43 22.33 5.30
N ASN A 412 38.67 21.27 5.02
CA ASN A 412 39.10 19.91 5.27
C ASN A 412 38.78 19.07 4.01
N GLU A 413 39.80 18.71 3.24
CA GLU A 413 39.61 17.98 1.97
C GLU A 413 39.17 16.54 2.18
N ASP A 414 39.71 15.85 3.19
CA ASP A 414 39.37 14.47 3.53
C ASP A 414 37.90 14.32 3.90
N LEU A 415 37.36 15.33 4.60
CA LEU A 415 35.95 15.38 4.99
C LEU A 415 35.09 16.17 4.01
N VAL A 416 35.60 16.57 2.84
CA VAL A 416 34.87 17.31 1.79
C VAL A 416 34.18 18.59 2.33
N VAL A 417 34.85 19.30 3.23
CA VAL A 417 34.37 20.56 3.84
C VAL A 417 34.97 21.74 3.10
N GLU A 418 34.12 22.63 2.57
CA GLU A 418 34.54 23.87 1.92
C GLU A 418 34.78 24.99 2.95
N GLN A 419 35.74 25.86 2.67
CA GLN A 419 36.01 27.01 3.51
C GLN A 419 34.95 28.10 3.30
N GLY A 420 34.45 28.68 4.39
CA GLY A 420 33.56 29.82 4.39
C GLY A 420 33.63 30.60 5.70
N GLN A 421 33.15 31.85 5.69
CA GLN A 421 33.06 32.68 6.89
C GLN A 421 31.59 32.92 7.24
N LEU A 422 31.16 32.58 8.46
CA LEU A 422 29.74 32.66 8.85
C LEU A 422 29.18 34.07 8.67
N ASP A 423 29.97 35.09 9.02
CA ASP A 423 29.57 36.49 8.93
C ASP A 423 29.32 36.95 7.49
N GLN A 424 29.84 36.22 6.50
CA GLN A 424 29.64 36.49 5.08
C GLN A 424 29.22 35.24 4.29
N ALA A 425 28.62 34.23 4.94
CA ALA A 425 28.34 32.93 4.33
C ALA A 425 27.46 33.00 3.07
N TYR A 426 26.67 34.07 2.94
CA TYR A 426 25.86 34.32 1.75
C TYR A 426 26.71 34.57 0.49
N LYS A 427 27.98 35.01 0.62
CA LYS A 427 28.91 35.22 -0.50
C LYS A 427 29.38 33.91 -1.14
N ASP A 428 29.35 32.81 -0.38
CA ASP A 428 29.73 31.48 -0.89
C ASP A 428 28.58 30.82 -1.67
N LEU A 429 27.34 31.23 -1.41
CA LEU A 429 26.15 30.62 -2.01
C LEU A 429 26.07 30.77 -3.54
N PRO A 430 26.37 31.92 -4.19
CA PRO A 430 26.36 32.05 -5.64
C PRO A 430 27.18 30.99 -6.39
N LYS A 431 28.34 30.62 -5.84
CA LYS A 431 29.20 29.56 -6.41
C LYS A 431 28.51 28.21 -6.35
N ILE A 432 27.79 27.93 -5.25
CA ILE A 432 27.01 26.71 -5.05
C ILE A 432 25.79 26.70 -5.98
N LEU A 433 25.07 27.81 -6.07
CA LEU A 433 23.92 28.02 -6.95
C LEU A 433 24.26 27.69 -8.42
N LYS A 434 25.40 28.19 -8.92
CA LYS A 434 25.91 27.88 -10.26
C LYS A 434 26.42 26.44 -10.43
N ARG A 435 26.88 25.80 -9.36
CA ARG A 435 27.35 24.40 -9.45
C ARG A 435 26.18 23.42 -9.61
N TYR A 436 25.01 23.75 -9.09
CA TYR A 436 23.83 22.88 -9.06
C TYR A 436 22.63 23.55 -9.72
N GLU A 437 22.78 23.95 -10.99
CA GLU A 437 21.73 24.67 -11.73
C GLU A 437 20.43 23.86 -11.87
N ASP A 438 20.50 22.53 -11.85
CA ASP A 438 19.35 21.62 -11.95
C ASP A 438 18.59 21.37 -10.63
N ALA A 439 19.07 21.94 -9.52
CA ALA A 439 18.42 21.79 -8.22
C ALA A 439 17.07 22.54 -8.15
N ASP A 440 16.12 22.01 -7.37
CA ASP A 440 14.82 22.65 -7.15
C ASP A 440 14.95 23.97 -6.33
N GLY A 441 16.00 24.06 -5.52
CA GLY A 441 16.34 25.21 -4.71
C GLY A 441 17.39 24.87 -3.64
N PHE A 442 17.72 25.86 -2.82
CA PHE A 442 18.85 25.83 -1.88
C PHE A 442 18.37 26.11 -0.47
N LEU A 443 18.57 25.16 0.44
CA LEU A 443 18.25 25.29 1.86
C LEU A 443 19.53 25.53 2.64
N PHE A 444 19.65 26.67 3.31
CA PHE A 444 20.76 26.97 4.21
C PHE A 444 20.40 26.56 5.65
N LEU A 445 21.36 26.01 6.39
CA LEU A 445 21.21 25.58 7.78
C LEU A 445 22.48 25.82 8.60
N GLN A 446 22.37 26.32 9.83
CA GLN A 446 23.50 26.35 10.78
C GLN A 446 23.48 25.11 11.69
N ASP A 447 24.67 24.63 12.09
CA ASP A 447 24.87 23.48 13.00
C ASP A 447 24.25 23.61 14.40
N ASN A 448 23.84 24.82 14.80
CA ASN A 448 23.13 25.07 16.04
C ASN A 448 21.59 24.96 15.92
N THR A 449 21.08 24.62 14.74
CA THR A 449 19.66 24.58 14.41
C THR A 449 19.30 23.23 13.80
N ILE A 450 18.36 22.52 14.42
CA ILE A 450 17.91 21.21 13.94
C ILE A 450 16.72 21.40 13.03
N LEU A 451 16.83 20.87 11.81
CA LEU A 451 15.75 20.81 10.84
C LEU A 451 14.99 19.48 10.96
N ASN A 452 13.69 19.56 11.28
CA ASN A 452 12.80 18.41 11.30
C ASN A 452 12.09 18.30 9.94
N TYR A 453 12.78 17.70 8.95
CA TYR A 453 12.35 17.69 7.54
C TYR A 453 10.94 17.11 7.32
N TRP A 454 10.46 16.22 8.19
CA TRP A 454 9.12 15.64 8.10
C TRP A 454 8.00 16.68 8.23
N ASN A 455 8.25 17.80 8.91
CA ASN A 455 7.28 18.89 9.06
C ASN A 455 7.26 19.86 7.87
N LEU A 456 8.15 19.68 6.89
CA LEU A 456 8.26 20.57 5.72
C LEU A 456 7.53 20.04 4.49
N LEU A 457 6.89 18.86 4.58
CA LEU A 457 6.25 18.18 3.45
C LEU A 457 5.17 19.02 2.74
N GLN A 458 4.52 19.94 3.47
CA GLN A 458 3.48 20.83 2.94
C GLN A 458 4.01 22.19 2.48
N ALA A 459 5.32 22.45 2.60
CA ALA A 459 5.90 23.73 2.21
C ALA A 459 5.86 23.93 0.70
N ASP A 460 5.48 25.13 0.26
CA ASP A 460 5.53 25.52 -1.14
C ASP A 460 6.97 25.83 -1.54
N ARG A 461 7.59 24.90 -2.28
CA ARG A 461 8.98 25.00 -2.74
C ARG A 461 9.21 26.08 -3.81
N ASN A 462 8.15 26.75 -4.27
CA ASN A 462 8.27 27.91 -5.14
C ASN A 462 8.39 29.22 -4.35
N LYS A 463 8.15 29.21 -3.04
CA LYS A 463 8.19 30.40 -2.19
C LYS A 463 9.47 30.45 -1.35
N LEU A 464 9.89 31.66 -0.99
CA LEU A 464 10.99 31.86 -0.04
C LEU A 464 10.59 31.36 1.34
N TRP A 465 11.49 30.64 2.02
CA TRP A 465 11.27 30.22 3.41
C TRP A 465 12.27 30.94 4.31
N VAL A 466 11.78 31.66 5.31
CA VAL A 466 12.60 32.34 6.30
C VAL A 466 11.82 32.48 7.60
N THR A 467 12.49 32.81 8.69
CA THR A 467 11.90 32.91 10.02
C THR A 467 11.34 34.30 10.32
N ASP A 468 10.69 34.97 9.35
CA ASP A 468 10.27 36.38 9.47
C ASP A 468 9.19 36.60 10.55
N LYS A 469 8.33 35.59 10.81
CA LYS A 469 7.34 35.64 11.91
C LYS A 469 7.82 35.06 13.24
N VAL A 470 9.05 34.55 13.31
CA VAL A 470 9.58 33.94 14.53
C VAL A 470 10.13 35.01 15.45
N SER A 471 9.42 35.29 16.54
CA SER A 471 9.80 36.31 17.51
C SER A 471 11.24 36.13 17.99
N LYS A 472 12.02 37.23 18.00
CA LYS A 472 13.44 37.28 18.38
C LYS A 472 14.44 36.62 17.42
N SER A 473 13.98 35.82 16.46
CA SER A 473 14.81 35.40 15.33
C SER A 473 14.90 36.52 14.31
N TRP A 474 13.74 37.01 13.86
CA TRP A 474 13.62 38.21 13.03
C TRP A 474 13.21 39.41 13.90
N THR A 475 14.00 40.48 13.84
CA THR A 475 13.73 41.72 14.57
C THR A 475 14.03 42.93 13.71
N VAL A 476 13.18 43.94 13.80
CA VAL A 476 13.41 45.25 13.18
C VAL A 476 13.99 46.16 14.25
N LEU A 477 15.25 46.53 14.11
CA LEU A 477 15.96 47.42 15.02
C LEU A 477 15.93 48.85 14.48
N LYS A 478 15.90 49.84 15.37
CA LYS A 478 16.18 51.22 14.95
C LYS A 478 17.68 51.37 14.69
N SER A 479 18.06 52.11 13.65
CA SER A 479 19.47 52.34 13.28
C SER A 479 20.31 52.91 14.42
N SER A 480 19.71 53.68 15.34
CA SER A 480 20.37 54.27 16.52
C SER A 480 20.58 53.33 17.71
N THR A 481 20.23 52.04 17.59
CA THR A 481 20.29 51.10 18.74
C THR A 481 21.72 50.76 19.15
N SER A 482 22.68 50.73 18.21
CA SER A 482 24.10 50.51 18.47
C SER A 482 24.97 51.00 17.31
N ASP A 483 26.25 51.30 17.57
CA ASP A 483 27.24 51.68 16.54
C ASP A 483 27.33 50.65 15.41
N TRP A 484 27.18 49.36 15.74
CA TRP A 484 27.17 48.28 14.75
C TRP A 484 25.91 48.33 13.87
N SER A 485 24.74 48.52 14.47
CA SER A 485 23.47 48.64 13.74
C SER A 485 23.46 49.84 12.81
N GLN A 486 24.05 50.96 13.23
CA GLN A 486 24.13 52.17 12.41
C GLN A 486 25.00 51.94 11.17
N LYS A 487 26.19 51.35 11.35
CA LYS A 487 27.09 51.00 10.23
C LYS A 487 26.44 50.04 9.25
N GLN A 488 25.79 48.99 9.75
CA GLN A 488 25.10 48.02 8.88
C GLN A 488 23.93 48.64 8.13
N ALA A 489 23.16 49.54 8.76
CA ALA A 489 22.07 50.25 8.10
C ALA A 489 22.55 51.19 6.99
N GLU A 490 23.68 51.87 7.17
CA GLU A 490 24.30 52.71 6.14
C GLU A 490 24.73 51.88 4.92
N ILE A 491 25.39 50.74 5.15
CA ILE A 491 25.78 49.81 4.09
C ILE A 491 24.55 49.26 3.35
N VAL A 492 23.50 48.87 4.07
CA VAL A 492 22.24 48.39 3.45
C VAL A 492 21.63 49.46 2.56
N ARG A 493 21.55 50.72 2.99
CA ARG A 493 21.04 51.83 2.16
C ARG A 493 21.87 52.02 0.91
N GLN A 494 23.20 51.95 1.05
CA GLN A 494 24.11 52.03 -0.10
C GLN A 494 23.80 50.94 -1.12
N VAL A 495 23.64 49.68 -0.68
CA VAL A 495 23.34 48.56 -1.58
C VAL A 495 21.94 48.69 -2.20
N VAL A 496 20.91 48.99 -1.39
CA VAL A 496 19.52 49.14 -1.85
C VAL A 496 19.41 50.22 -2.94
N ASN A 497 20.10 51.35 -2.79
CA ASN A 497 20.09 52.42 -3.80
C ASN A 497 20.71 52.01 -5.15
N THR A 498 21.53 50.95 -5.16
CA THR A 498 22.14 50.40 -6.39
C THR A 498 21.34 49.26 -7.03
N MET A 499 20.29 48.77 -6.36
CA MET A 499 19.47 47.67 -6.89
C MET A 499 18.63 48.10 -8.10
N PRO A 500 18.23 47.20 -9.00
CA PRO A 500 17.20 47.45 -10.01
C PRO A 500 15.88 47.95 -9.39
N ALA A 501 15.13 48.77 -10.14
CA ALA A 501 13.92 49.44 -9.64
C ALA A 501 12.87 48.48 -9.04
N HIS A 502 12.69 47.30 -9.61
CA HIS A 502 11.72 46.31 -9.11
C HIS A 502 12.12 45.73 -7.75
N LEU A 503 13.40 45.45 -7.51
CA LEU A 503 13.92 44.97 -6.22
C LEU A 503 13.90 46.09 -5.15
N GLN A 504 14.16 47.34 -5.56
CA GLN A 504 14.06 48.49 -4.65
C GLN A 504 12.63 48.69 -4.15
N VAL A 505 11.63 48.60 -5.05
CA VAL A 505 10.22 48.74 -4.70
C VAL A 505 9.81 47.65 -3.72
N SER A 506 10.16 46.39 -4.02
CA SER A 506 9.85 45.26 -3.12
C SER A 506 10.48 45.44 -1.73
N TYR A 507 11.76 45.86 -1.66
CA TYR A 507 12.44 46.13 -0.40
C TYR A 507 11.74 47.24 0.41
N LYS A 508 11.36 48.34 -0.25
CA LYS A 508 10.68 49.47 0.39
C LYS A 508 9.27 49.11 0.86
N GLU A 509 8.54 48.29 0.14
CA GLU A 509 7.23 47.78 0.57
C GLU A 509 7.34 46.86 1.80
N GLY A 510 8.41 46.07 1.87
CA GLY A 510 8.71 45.20 3.00
C GLY A 510 9.22 45.94 4.26
N MET A 511 9.64 47.21 4.13
CA MET A 511 10.17 48.01 5.22
C MET A 511 9.31 49.24 5.55
N THR A 512 8.78 49.28 6.77
CA THR A 512 7.90 50.36 7.22
C THR A 512 8.61 51.67 7.62
N ASP A 513 9.93 51.65 7.86
CA ASP A 513 10.71 52.82 8.29
C ASP A 513 12.12 52.81 7.69
N GLU A 514 12.52 53.87 6.99
CA GLU A 514 13.86 54.03 6.40
C GLU A 514 14.99 54.11 7.44
N ASN A 515 14.65 54.39 8.70
CA ASN A 515 15.58 54.38 9.84
C ASN A 515 15.61 53.05 10.59
N SER A 516 15.03 52.00 10.01
CA SER A 516 15.03 50.66 10.60
C SER A 516 15.89 49.67 9.83
N LEU A 517 16.36 48.63 10.54
CA LEU A 517 17.22 47.57 10.02
C LEU A 517 16.61 46.22 10.41
N ALA A 518 16.27 45.39 9.42
CA ALA A 518 15.91 44.00 9.69
C ALA A 518 17.17 43.21 10.01
N VAL A 519 17.14 42.53 11.15
CA VAL A 519 18.15 41.58 11.58
C VAL A 519 17.47 40.25 11.81
N CYS A 520 17.89 39.24 11.07
CA CYS A 520 17.51 37.84 11.26
C CYS A 520 18.72 37.09 11.77
N SER A 521 18.56 36.14 12.67
CA SER A 521 19.68 35.28 13.05
C SER A 521 20.17 34.36 11.91
N ALA A 522 19.42 34.26 10.82
CA ALA A 522 19.75 33.63 9.54
C ALA A 522 20.23 32.18 9.68
N GLU A 523 19.51 31.40 10.49
CA GLU A 523 19.93 30.04 10.83
C GLU A 523 19.37 28.99 9.89
N VAL A 524 18.22 29.28 9.31
CA VAL A 524 17.57 28.43 8.34
C VAL A 524 16.80 29.31 7.36
N PHE A 525 17.03 29.12 6.08
CA PHE A 525 16.27 29.76 5.02
C PHE A 525 16.37 28.96 3.71
N TYR A 526 15.36 29.08 2.86
CA TYR A 526 15.32 28.41 1.56
C TYR A 526 15.10 29.40 0.42
N ILE A 527 15.88 29.21 -0.65
CA ILE A 527 15.81 29.99 -1.89
C ILE A 527 15.37 29.04 -3.03
N PRO A 528 14.15 29.20 -3.56
CA PRO A 528 13.70 28.48 -4.75
C PRO A 528 14.58 28.75 -5.97
N ARG A 529 14.64 27.78 -6.90
CA ARG A 529 15.35 27.95 -8.19
C ARG A 529 15.00 29.26 -8.90
N ARG A 530 13.72 29.65 -8.92
CA ARG A 530 13.26 30.87 -9.60
C ARG A 530 13.92 32.17 -9.11
N PHE A 531 14.32 32.23 -7.83
CA PHE A 531 14.98 33.38 -7.22
C PHE A 531 16.51 33.28 -7.23
N SER A 532 17.07 32.24 -7.85
CA SER A 532 18.51 32.00 -7.86
C SER A 532 19.29 33.07 -8.62
N SER A 533 18.71 33.64 -9.69
CA SER A 533 19.35 34.73 -10.44
C SER A 533 19.35 36.02 -9.62
N ASP A 534 18.18 36.43 -9.11
CA ASP A 534 18.03 37.64 -8.31
C ASP A 534 18.94 37.61 -7.07
N PHE A 535 19.03 36.46 -6.41
CA PHE A 535 19.94 36.29 -5.27
C PHE A 535 21.40 36.48 -5.67
N GLN A 536 21.85 35.91 -6.79
CA GLN A 536 23.22 36.08 -7.27
C GLN A 536 23.53 37.54 -7.62
N ASP A 537 22.60 38.22 -8.27
CA ASP A 537 22.72 39.63 -8.62
C ASP A 537 22.81 40.49 -7.36
N LEU A 538 21.96 40.24 -6.37
CA LEU A 538 21.98 40.94 -5.07
C LEU A 538 23.30 40.72 -4.31
N VAL A 539 23.83 39.50 -4.29
CA VAL A 539 25.15 39.23 -3.68
C VAL A 539 26.26 39.96 -4.44
N SER A 540 26.16 40.05 -5.77
CA SER A 540 27.15 40.78 -6.58
C SER A 540 27.17 42.29 -6.28
N LEU A 541 26.00 42.89 -6.02
CA LEU A 541 25.87 44.30 -5.66
C LEU A 541 26.50 44.64 -4.30
N VAL A 542 26.53 43.67 -3.39
CA VAL A 542 27.22 43.82 -2.10
C VAL A 542 28.74 43.91 -2.29
N GLY A 543 29.30 43.11 -3.21
CA GLY A 543 30.73 43.10 -3.52
C GLY A 543 31.64 42.98 -2.28
N ASN A 544 32.53 43.95 -2.11
CA ASN A 544 33.51 43.98 -1.02
C ASN A 544 32.99 44.64 0.27
N LEU A 545 31.71 45.05 0.31
CA LEU A 545 31.12 45.63 1.51
C LEU A 545 31.02 44.57 2.62
N ASP A 546 31.23 45.02 3.85
CA ASP A 546 31.20 44.19 5.06
C ASP A 546 29.81 44.20 5.71
N ILE A 547 28.84 43.62 4.99
CA ILE A 547 27.50 43.40 5.52
C ILE A 547 27.44 42.01 6.16
N HIS A 548 27.04 41.97 7.42
CA HIS A 548 26.94 40.72 8.17
C HIS A 548 25.78 39.88 7.63
N HIS A 549 25.96 38.57 7.56
CA HIS A 549 24.99 37.57 7.07
C HIS A 549 23.57 37.74 7.67
N LYS A 550 23.49 38.01 8.98
CA LYS A 550 22.25 38.32 9.71
C LYS A 550 21.47 39.54 9.22
N VAL A 551 22.13 40.43 8.47
CA VAL A 551 21.55 41.64 7.88
C VAL A 551 21.37 41.45 6.37
N ALA A 552 22.35 40.84 5.70
CA ALA A 552 22.33 40.59 4.27
C ALA A 552 21.14 39.70 3.86
N VAL A 553 20.91 38.59 4.57
CA VAL A 553 19.83 37.65 4.24
C VAL A 553 18.45 38.32 4.31
N PRO A 554 18.07 39.04 5.38
CA PRO A 554 16.84 39.84 5.40
C PRO A 554 16.72 40.83 4.25
N MET A 555 17.80 41.56 3.96
CA MET A 555 17.81 42.54 2.87
C MET A 555 17.52 41.86 1.52
N PHE A 556 18.15 40.72 1.25
CA PHE A 556 17.91 39.99 0.01
C PHE A 556 16.49 39.46 -0.08
N PHE A 557 15.96 38.86 0.99
CA PHE A 557 14.61 38.32 1.00
C PHE A 557 13.56 39.41 0.77
N LEU A 558 13.70 40.55 1.46
CA LEU A 558 12.81 41.70 1.29
C LEU A 558 12.90 42.33 -0.11
N ALA A 559 14.07 42.24 -0.76
CA ALA A 559 14.25 42.72 -2.12
C ALA A 559 13.69 41.77 -3.20
N MET A 560 13.77 40.45 -2.97
CA MET A 560 13.31 39.44 -3.93
C MET A 560 11.81 39.23 -3.94
N ASP A 561 11.14 39.30 -2.78
CA ASP A 561 9.69 39.13 -2.69
C ASP A 561 9.11 39.76 -1.42
N SER A 562 7.81 40.01 -1.43
CA SER A 562 7.08 40.60 -0.33
C SER A 562 6.85 39.60 0.81
N PRO A 563 6.97 39.97 2.10
CA PRO A 563 6.80 39.05 3.23
C PRO A 563 5.46 38.32 3.31
N GLN A 564 4.40 38.83 2.67
CA GLN A 564 3.10 38.15 2.58
C GLN A 564 3.14 36.94 1.63
N ASN A 565 4.13 36.88 0.73
CA ASN A 565 4.31 35.81 -0.25
C ASN A 565 5.26 34.71 0.23
N TYR A 566 5.92 34.87 1.39
CA TYR A 566 6.78 33.85 1.97
C TYR A 566 5.95 32.65 2.43
N ASP A 567 6.56 31.46 2.39
CA ASP A 567 5.90 30.28 2.93
C ASP A 567 5.91 30.31 4.47
N PRO A 568 4.78 30.05 5.14
CA PRO A 568 4.71 30.10 6.59
C PRO A 568 5.35 28.88 7.29
N VAL A 569 5.93 27.92 6.57
CA VAL A 569 6.44 26.66 7.13
C VAL A 569 7.40 26.86 8.30
N LEU A 570 8.27 27.87 8.27
CA LEU A 570 9.24 28.14 9.35
C LEU A 570 8.68 28.99 10.50
N ASN A 571 7.46 29.52 10.39
CA ASN A 571 6.89 30.43 11.40
C ASN A 571 6.65 29.78 12.76
N LYS A 572 6.56 28.44 12.80
CA LYS A 572 6.38 27.64 14.02
C LYS A 572 7.70 27.12 14.60
N MET A 573 8.85 27.59 14.10
CA MET A 573 10.16 27.23 14.63
C MET A 573 10.26 27.54 16.13
N VAL A 574 10.82 26.61 16.89
CA VAL A 574 11.15 26.84 18.31
C VAL A 574 12.49 27.56 18.37
N PHE A 575 12.47 28.79 18.88
CA PHE A 575 13.66 29.65 18.95
C PHE A 575 13.91 30.20 20.36
N LYS A 576 15.15 30.08 20.86
CA LYS A 576 15.65 30.75 22.06
C LYS A 576 17.03 31.38 21.81
N LYS A 577 17.27 32.60 22.33
CA LYS A 577 18.55 33.33 22.13
C LYS A 577 19.77 32.65 22.74
N LYS A 578 19.61 31.90 23.83
CA LYS A 578 20.67 31.16 24.53
C LYS A 578 20.15 29.81 25.00
N GLN A 579 21.04 28.84 25.10
CA GLN A 579 20.71 27.53 25.66
C GLN A 579 20.41 27.70 27.17
N PRO A 580 19.27 27.22 27.69
CA PRO A 580 18.98 27.19 29.12
C PRO A 580 20.03 26.37 29.86
N GLN A 581 20.44 26.80 31.06
CA GLN A 581 21.29 26.00 31.93
C GLN A 581 20.51 24.75 32.37
N GLY A 582 20.83 23.58 31.80
CA GLY A 582 20.15 22.30 32.04
C GLY A 582 20.11 21.37 30.81
N ASN A 583 19.48 20.20 30.97
CA ASN A 583 19.39 19.16 29.94
C ASN A 583 18.79 19.69 28.61
N SER A 584 19.59 19.64 27.53
CA SER A 584 19.24 20.09 26.16
C SER A 584 17.92 19.50 25.62
N THR A 585 17.55 18.30 26.06
CA THR A 585 16.32 17.58 25.71
C THR A 585 15.03 18.36 25.96
N ARG A 586 15.02 19.33 26.90
CA ARG A 586 13.79 20.08 27.24
C ARG A 586 13.36 21.12 26.19
N ILE A 587 14.20 21.44 25.21
CA ILE A 587 13.86 22.44 24.17
C ILE A 587 13.42 21.77 22.88
N TYR A 588 13.92 20.56 22.61
CA TYR A 588 13.62 19.83 21.39
C TYR A 588 12.16 19.36 21.38
N THR A 589 11.55 19.42 20.20
CA THR A 589 10.20 18.92 19.90
C THR A 589 10.20 18.45 18.46
N ALA A 590 9.68 17.25 18.22
CA ALA A 590 9.54 16.70 16.88
C ALA A 590 8.44 17.39 16.06
N GLN A 591 7.56 18.17 16.70
CA GLN A 591 6.40 18.82 16.06
C GLN A 591 6.76 20.18 15.43
N ALA A 592 7.90 20.76 15.79
CA ALA A 592 8.36 22.02 15.20
C ALA A 592 9.12 21.79 13.87
N PRO A 593 9.04 22.71 12.89
CA PRO A 593 9.76 22.60 11.60
C PRO A 593 11.29 22.73 11.77
N ALA A 594 11.71 23.54 12.74
CA ALA A 594 13.09 23.68 13.16
C ALA A 594 13.18 24.02 14.64
N VAL A 595 14.31 23.71 15.28
CA VAL A 595 14.57 23.95 16.70
C VAL A 595 15.95 24.58 16.90
N ARG A 596 15.99 25.70 17.64
CA ARG A 596 17.22 26.39 18.05
C ARG A 596 17.13 26.88 19.51
N PRO A 597 18.21 26.80 20.31
CA PRO A 597 19.54 26.28 19.97
C PRO A 597 19.70 24.80 20.35
N TRP A 598 20.41 24.05 19.50
CA TRP A 598 20.92 22.72 19.82
C TRP A 598 22.35 22.57 19.28
N SER A 599 23.32 22.38 20.16
CA SER A 599 24.72 22.20 19.79
C SER A 599 25.09 20.71 19.81
N VAL A 600 25.79 20.24 18.79
CA VAL A 600 26.44 18.92 18.76
C VAL A 600 27.94 19.14 18.67
N SER A 601 28.68 18.71 19.69
CA SER A 601 30.14 18.85 19.77
C SER A 601 30.88 17.52 19.91
N SER A 602 30.13 16.41 20.05
CA SER A 602 30.66 15.05 20.14
C SER A 602 29.65 14.02 19.65
N GLU A 603 30.14 12.84 19.31
CA GLU A 603 29.32 11.68 18.91
C GLU A 603 28.26 11.34 19.95
N ALA A 604 28.58 11.40 21.24
CA ALA A 604 27.60 11.16 22.32
C ALA A 604 26.43 12.18 22.29
N GLU A 605 26.70 13.44 21.93
CA GLU A 605 25.66 14.46 21.76
C GLU A 605 24.86 14.27 20.47
N PHE A 606 25.50 13.78 19.41
CA PHE A 606 24.84 13.42 18.16
C PHE A 606 23.88 12.24 18.38
N ILE A 607 24.32 11.18 19.05
CA ILE A 607 23.49 10.05 19.48
C ILE A 607 22.28 10.54 20.29
N LYS A 608 22.48 11.48 21.21
CA LYS A 608 21.40 12.09 21.99
C LYS A 608 20.41 12.85 21.11
N LEU A 609 20.89 13.57 20.09
CA LEU A 609 20.05 14.24 19.10
C LEU A 609 19.23 13.21 18.31
N ILE A 610 19.87 12.16 17.78
CA ILE A 610 19.17 11.14 17.00
C ILE A 610 18.06 10.47 17.81
N ARG A 611 18.32 10.14 19.07
CA ARG A 611 17.30 9.54 19.95
C ARG A 611 16.07 10.43 20.16
N VAL A 612 16.23 11.76 20.20
CA VAL A 612 15.07 12.66 20.30
C VAL A 612 14.41 12.91 18.94
N MET A 613 15.18 12.95 17.85
CA MET A 613 14.63 13.07 16.49
C MET A 613 13.84 11.83 16.05
N ALA A 614 14.15 10.67 16.63
CA ALA A 614 13.44 9.42 16.37
C ALA A 614 11.92 9.46 16.68
N GLU A 615 11.47 10.43 17.48
CA GLU A 615 10.03 10.67 17.69
C GLU A 615 9.33 11.09 16.37
N GLY A 616 10.04 11.78 15.47
CA GLY A 616 9.51 12.21 14.17
C GLY A 616 9.93 11.34 12.99
N ASP A 617 11.12 10.74 13.04
CA ASP A 617 11.59 9.74 12.07
C ASP A 617 12.22 8.54 12.81
N PRO A 618 11.44 7.49 13.11
CA PRO A 618 11.92 6.34 13.87
C PRO A 618 13.12 5.61 13.25
N LEU A 619 13.28 5.65 11.93
CA LEU A 619 14.42 5.01 11.25
C LEU A 619 15.75 5.69 11.56
N LEU A 620 15.74 6.88 12.16
CA LEU A 620 16.97 7.51 12.62
C LEU A 620 17.67 6.67 13.70
N LEU A 621 16.96 5.82 14.45
CA LEU A 621 17.58 4.90 15.42
C LEU A 621 18.54 3.90 14.77
N GLU A 622 18.46 3.64 13.47
CA GLU A 622 19.43 2.79 12.75
C GLU A 622 20.81 3.44 12.62
N LEU A 623 20.94 4.76 12.88
CA LEU A 623 22.21 5.49 12.82
C LEU A 623 23.01 5.42 14.13
N VAL A 624 22.50 4.74 15.17
CA VAL A 624 22.98 4.84 16.56
C VAL A 624 23.29 3.48 17.16
#